data_AF-A0A3M0WXV3-F1
#
_entry.id   AF-A0A3M0WXV3-F1
#
_cell.length_a   1.000
_cell.length_b   1.000
_cell.length_c   1.000
_cell.angle_alpha   90.00
_cell.angle_beta   90.00
_cell.angle_gamma   90.00
#
_symmetry.space_group_name_H-M   'P 1'
#
loop_
_entity.id
_entity.type
_entity.pdbx_description
1 polymer ?
#
loop_
_entity_poly.entity_id
_entity_poly.type
_entity_poly.pdbx_seq_one_letter_code
_entity_poly.pdbx_strand_id
1 'polypeptide(L)'
;PDYSVCLDKIYSYKETMKNVTIMKNAGLDVVHIVHCNASNKQIDEAMRMSSFVGLGGIANLKRQEREDQIKRFFAVAEKHWPIKIHGFGISNEEALLNFPFYSVDSSSWKSWGRFGRSPAKRSDQLIKVVNEKRDLLDFAMIDGAKHYLKLEKKVTRIWEKRGVVWKN
;
A
#
# COMPACT_ATOMS: atom_id res chain seq x y z
N PRO A 1 -2.46 17.93 6.15
CA PRO A 1 -1.05 17.81 6.57
C PRO A 1 -0.21 17.16 5.47
N ASP A 2 0.93 17.76 5.14
CA ASP A 2 1.89 17.20 4.20
C ASP A 2 2.82 16.25 4.96
N TYR A 3 2.67 14.95 4.71
CA TYR A 3 3.50 13.95 5.36
C TYR A 3 4.73 13.62 4.51
N SER A 4 5.88 13.50 5.17
CA SER A 4 7.13 13.06 4.56
C SER A 4 7.33 11.57 4.81
N VAL A 5 7.50 10.79 3.75
CA VAL A 5 7.85 9.37 3.87
C VAL A 5 9.28 9.25 4.36
N CYS A 6 9.50 8.48 5.44
CA CYS A 6 10.84 8.26 5.96
C CYS A 6 11.73 7.55 4.93
N LEU A 7 12.97 8.02 4.76
CA LEU A 7 14.00 7.21 4.12
C LEU A 7 14.31 6.02 5.03
N ASP A 8 13.93 4.83 4.62
CA ASP A 8 14.04 3.62 5.43
C ASP A 8 15.24 2.76 5.03
N LYS A 9 15.73 1.99 5.99
CA LYS A 9 16.70 0.92 5.74
C LYS A 9 15.94 -0.39 5.80
N ILE A 10 15.67 -0.96 4.63
CA ILE A 10 14.90 -2.20 4.52
C ILE A 10 15.47 -3.26 5.46
N TYR A 11 14.58 -3.84 6.27
CA TYR A 11 14.86 -4.84 7.31
C TYR A 11 15.69 -4.38 8.51
N SER A 12 15.97 -3.08 8.67
CA SER A 12 16.59 -2.52 9.87
C SER A 12 15.70 -1.47 10.53
N TYR A 13 14.96 -1.90 11.56
CA TYR A 13 14.13 -0.99 12.36
C TYR A 13 14.97 0.10 13.05
N LYS A 14 16.13 -0.27 13.60
CA LYS A 14 17.02 0.68 14.31
C LYS A 14 17.51 1.80 13.40
N GLU A 15 17.98 1.47 12.20
CA GLU A 15 18.46 2.48 11.25
C GLU A 15 17.30 3.32 10.70
N THR A 16 16.14 2.71 10.44
CA THR A 16 14.92 3.44 10.05
C THR A 16 14.51 4.43 11.16
N MET A 17 14.56 4.01 12.42
CA MET A 17 14.25 4.88 13.57
C MET A 17 15.22 6.06 13.72
N LYS A 18 16.50 5.86 13.41
CA LYS A 18 17.46 6.96 13.39
C LYS A 18 17.05 8.04 12.38
N ASN A 19 16.64 7.63 11.18
CA ASN A 19 16.17 8.55 10.14
C ASN A 19 14.85 9.24 10.53
N VAL A 20 13.90 8.51 11.12
CA VAL A 20 12.65 9.08 11.65
C VAL A 20 12.96 10.19 12.66
N THR A 21 13.86 9.94 13.61
CA THR A 21 14.24 10.92 14.63
C THR A 21 14.89 12.16 14.00
N ILE A 22 15.80 11.99 13.04
CA ILE A 22 16.44 13.11 12.33
C ILE A 22 15.38 13.96 11.61
N MET A 23 14.48 13.32 10.87
CA MET A 23 13.43 14.02 10.11
C MET A 23 12.44 14.75 11.03
N LYS A 24 12.04 14.13 12.14
CA LYS A 24 11.19 14.78 13.15
C LYS A 24 11.87 15.97 13.82
N ASN A 25 13.15 15.84 14.16
CA ASN A 25 13.94 16.94 14.72
C ASN A 25 14.10 18.11 13.74
N ALA A 26 13.99 17.85 12.44
CA ALA A 26 13.92 18.87 11.40
C ALA A 26 12.52 19.49 11.21
N GLY A 27 11.53 19.10 12.03
CA GLY A 27 10.17 19.64 11.99
C GLY A 27 9.24 18.97 10.97
N LEU A 28 9.61 17.79 10.44
CA LEU A 28 8.79 17.08 9.45
C LEU A 28 7.77 16.15 10.12
N ASP A 29 6.57 16.09 9.56
CA ASP A 29 5.55 15.09 9.89
C ASP A 29 5.87 13.77 9.16
N VAL A 30 6.50 12.83 9.86
CA VAL A 30 7.07 11.63 9.23
C VAL A 30 6.08 10.45 9.23
N VAL A 31 5.87 9.85 8.05
CA VAL A 31 5.27 8.51 7.94
C VAL A 31 6.32 7.47 8.33
N HIS A 32 6.10 6.80 9.46
CA HIS A 32 7.04 5.80 9.96
C HIS A 32 6.79 4.47 9.25
N ILE A 33 7.78 4.01 8.47
CA ILE A 33 7.74 2.73 7.75
C ILE A 33 8.19 1.59 8.67
N VAL A 34 7.32 0.60 8.81
CA VAL A 34 7.61 -0.64 9.52
C VAL A 34 7.68 -1.79 8.51
N HIS A 35 8.73 -2.58 8.61
CA HIS A 35 8.98 -3.71 7.71
C HIS A 35 8.37 -5.00 8.23
N CYS A 36 8.15 -5.97 7.33
CA CYS A 36 7.62 -7.29 7.66
C CYS A 36 8.40 -8.02 8.78
N ASN A 37 9.71 -7.82 8.88
CA ASN A 37 10.54 -8.45 9.92
C ASN A 37 10.48 -7.75 11.29
N ALA A 38 9.73 -6.65 11.44
CA ALA A 38 9.61 -5.95 12.71
C ALA A 38 8.78 -6.74 13.72
N SER A 39 9.19 -6.74 14.98
CA SER A 39 8.42 -7.34 16.08
C SER A 39 7.12 -6.56 16.36
N ASN A 40 6.15 -7.20 17.01
CA ASN A 40 4.90 -6.52 17.43
C ASN A 40 5.17 -5.32 18.35
N LYS A 41 6.22 -5.38 19.17
CA LYS A 41 6.65 -4.26 20.02
C LYS A 41 7.10 -3.05 19.17
N GLN A 42 7.84 -3.30 18.10
CA GLN A 42 8.31 -2.25 17.17
C GLN A 42 7.15 -1.65 16.36
N ILE A 43 6.19 -2.48 15.95
CA ILE A 43 4.96 -1.99 15.30
C ILE A 43 4.18 -1.08 16.26
N ASP A 44 3.96 -1.52 17.51
CA ASP A 44 3.25 -0.76 18.53
C ASP A 44 3.97 0.56 18.87
N GLU A 45 5.29 0.53 19.03
CA GLU A 45 6.12 1.73 19.24
C GLU A 45 5.97 2.72 18.08
N ALA A 46 6.06 2.24 16.84
CA ALA A 46 5.89 3.09 15.64
C ALA A 46 4.55 3.82 15.63
N MET A 47 3.46 3.12 16.00
CA MET A 47 2.10 3.65 16.03
C MET A 47 1.87 4.65 17.18
N ARG A 48 2.55 4.49 18.32
CA ARG A 48 2.52 5.51 19.39
C ARG A 48 3.22 6.80 19.01
N MET A 49 4.22 6.71 18.13
CA MET A 49 5.04 7.85 17.73
C MET A 49 4.48 8.63 16.54
N SER A 50 3.56 8.07 15.75
CA SER A 50 3.02 8.75 14.57
C SER A 50 1.55 8.41 14.35
N SER A 51 0.78 9.41 13.94
CA SER A 51 -0.63 9.23 13.53
C SER A 51 -0.77 8.59 12.14
N PHE A 52 0.35 8.46 11.41
CA PHE A 52 0.40 7.83 10.09
C PHE A 52 1.63 6.92 9.96
N VAL A 53 1.38 5.63 9.73
CA VAL A 53 2.42 4.61 9.59
C VAL A 53 2.35 3.91 8.24
N GLY A 54 3.47 3.36 7.79
CA GLY A 54 3.57 2.59 6.56
C GLY A 54 3.94 1.13 6.81
N LEU A 55 3.36 0.21 6.06
CA LEU A 55 3.75 -1.19 6.01
C LEU A 55 4.60 -1.44 4.76
N GLY A 56 5.90 -1.66 4.97
CA GLY A 56 6.91 -1.88 3.93
C GLY A 56 7.48 -3.30 3.92
N GLY A 57 8.28 -3.60 2.89
CA GLY A 57 9.00 -4.89 2.78
C GLY A 57 8.12 -6.12 2.47
N ILE A 58 6.85 -5.93 2.12
CA ILE A 58 5.91 -7.04 1.85
C ILE A 58 5.67 -7.31 0.35
N ALA A 59 6.12 -6.42 -0.53
CA ALA A 59 5.85 -6.48 -1.97
C ALA A 59 6.40 -7.76 -2.65
N ASN A 60 7.53 -8.28 -2.18
CA ASN A 60 8.20 -9.47 -2.72
C ASN A 60 7.87 -10.77 -1.99
N LEU A 61 7.03 -10.72 -0.95
CA LEU A 61 6.65 -11.92 -0.19
C LEU A 61 5.67 -12.78 -0.99
N LYS A 62 5.67 -14.08 -0.70
CA LYS A 62 4.64 -15.00 -1.22
C LYS A 62 3.25 -14.55 -0.75
N ARG A 63 2.20 -14.90 -1.49
CA ARG A 63 0.81 -14.44 -1.21
C ARG A 63 0.41 -14.70 0.25
N GLN A 64 0.57 -15.94 0.71
CA GLN A 64 0.20 -16.34 2.08
C GLN A 64 0.99 -15.53 3.12
N GLU A 65 2.31 -15.50 2.97
CA GLU A 65 3.18 -14.78 3.90
C GLU A 65 2.80 -13.29 3.95
N ARG A 66 2.59 -12.65 2.81
CA ARG A 66 2.13 -11.25 2.73
C ARG A 66 0.83 -11.03 3.49
N GLU A 67 -0.14 -11.92 3.32
CA GLU A 67 -1.43 -11.84 4.01
C GLU A 67 -1.26 -11.99 5.52
N ASP A 68 -0.43 -12.94 5.97
CA ASP A 68 -0.13 -13.14 7.40
C ASP A 68 0.57 -11.92 8.01
N GLN A 69 1.48 -11.29 7.24
CA GLN A 69 2.13 -10.03 7.64
C GLN A 69 1.11 -8.89 7.79
N ILE A 70 0.19 -8.73 6.83
CA ILE A 70 -0.85 -7.70 6.89
C ILE A 70 -1.78 -7.97 8.08
N LYS A 71 -2.25 -9.21 8.27
CA LYS A 71 -3.07 -9.61 9.42
C LYS A 71 -2.39 -9.28 10.74
N ARG A 72 -1.11 -9.65 10.90
CA ARG A 72 -0.33 -9.33 12.10
C ARG A 72 -0.26 -7.82 12.33
N PHE A 73 0.00 -7.04 11.28
CA PHE A 73 0.12 -5.59 11.37
C PHE A 73 -1.18 -4.94 11.84
N PHE A 74 -2.31 -5.32 11.24
CA PHE A 74 -3.63 -4.78 11.63
C PHE A 74 -4.08 -5.24 13.01
N ALA A 75 -3.73 -6.46 13.44
CA ALA A 75 -4.01 -6.93 14.81
C ALA A 75 -3.30 -6.07 15.88
N VAL A 76 -2.10 -5.56 15.59
CA VAL A 76 -1.44 -4.59 16.47
C VAL A 76 -2.12 -3.22 16.38
N ALA A 77 -2.51 -2.81 15.17
CA ALA A 77 -3.15 -1.51 14.90
C ALA A 77 -4.52 -1.32 15.55
N GLU A 78 -5.23 -2.40 15.89
CA GLU A 78 -6.53 -2.33 16.59
C GLU A 78 -6.46 -1.46 17.86
N LYS A 79 -5.33 -1.49 18.58
CA LYS A 79 -5.11 -0.71 19.81
C LYS A 79 -4.93 0.79 19.57
N HIS A 80 -4.66 1.18 18.32
CA HIS A 80 -4.34 2.55 17.90
C HIS A 80 -5.42 3.14 16.99
N TRP A 81 -6.56 2.44 16.85
CA TRP A 81 -7.60 2.83 15.92
C TRP A 81 -8.28 4.16 16.31
N PRO A 82 -8.55 5.09 15.38
CA PRO A 82 -8.29 5.03 13.93
C PRO A 82 -6.92 5.60 13.54
N ILE A 83 -5.92 4.72 13.35
CA ILE A 83 -4.61 5.10 12.81
C ILE A 83 -4.63 5.07 11.28
N LYS A 84 -3.90 6.00 10.64
CA LYS A 84 -3.71 5.97 9.18
C LYS A 84 -2.61 4.97 8.85
N ILE A 85 -2.89 4.05 7.91
CA ILE A 85 -1.94 3.02 7.47
C ILE A 85 -1.77 3.10 5.96
N HIS A 86 -0.52 3.26 5.52
CA HIS A 86 -0.12 3.19 4.11
C HIS A 86 0.43 1.80 3.77
N GLY A 87 -0.10 1.16 2.73
CA GLY A 87 0.44 -0.10 2.23
C GLY A 87 1.39 0.11 1.05
N PHE A 88 2.70 -0.09 1.25
CA PHE A 88 3.69 0.08 0.18
C PHE A 88 3.70 -1.12 -0.78
N GLY A 89 3.49 -0.85 -2.07
CA GLY A 89 3.48 -1.90 -3.10
C GLY A 89 2.30 -2.88 -2.97
N ILE A 90 1.17 -2.41 -2.46
CA ILE A 90 -0.06 -3.19 -2.29
C ILE A 90 -1.14 -2.64 -3.21
N SER A 91 -1.66 -3.49 -4.09
CA SER A 91 -2.78 -3.09 -4.96
C SER A 91 -3.66 -4.26 -5.38
N ASN A 92 -3.61 -5.37 -4.63
CA ASN A 92 -4.47 -6.51 -4.89
C ASN A 92 -5.82 -6.30 -4.19
N GLU A 93 -6.91 -6.54 -4.90
CA GLU A 93 -8.27 -6.25 -4.42
C GLU A 93 -8.62 -7.02 -3.14
N GLU A 94 -8.17 -8.28 -3.00
CA GLU A 94 -8.41 -9.10 -1.81
C GLU A 94 -7.89 -8.44 -0.53
N ALA A 95 -6.64 -7.97 -0.52
CA ALA A 95 -6.10 -7.26 0.64
C ALA A 95 -6.86 -5.96 0.93
N LEU A 96 -7.26 -5.21 -0.09
CA LEU A 96 -7.99 -3.95 0.07
C LEU A 96 -9.42 -4.16 0.61
N LEU A 97 -10.06 -5.28 0.28
CA LEU A 97 -11.38 -5.63 0.80
C LEU A 97 -11.35 -6.21 2.22
N ASN A 98 -10.22 -6.81 2.60
CA ASN A 98 -10.07 -7.48 3.90
C ASN A 98 -9.38 -6.62 4.96
N PHE A 99 -8.60 -5.61 4.57
CA PHE A 99 -7.91 -4.72 5.51
C PHE A 99 -8.16 -3.23 5.23
N PRO A 100 -8.43 -2.41 6.27
CA PRO A 100 -8.74 -1.00 6.12
C PRO A 100 -7.48 -0.15 5.97
N PHE A 101 -6.82 -0.21 4.81
CA PHE A 101 -5.75 0.72 4.48
C PHE A 101 -6.31 2.15 4.30
N TYR A 102 -5.62 3.15 4.85
CA TYR A 102 -5.93 4.56 4.58
C TYR A 102 -5.51 4.95 3.17
N SER A 103 -4.35 4.47 2.73
CA SER A 103 -3.88 4.61 1.36
C SER A 103 -2.94 3.46 0.98
N VAL A 104 -2.74 3.25 -0.32
CA VAL A 104 -1.79 2.27 -0.84
C VAL A 104 -1.17 2.79 -2.13
N ASP A 105 -0.01 2.28 -2.49
CA ASP A 105 0.61 2.52 -3.78
C ASP A 105 1.06 1.21 -4.44
N SER A 106 1.21 1.24 -5.77
CA SER A 106 1.83 0.15 -6.51
C SER A 106 2.17 0.58 -7.92
N SER A 107 3.19 -0.05 -8.51
CA SER A 107 3.48 0.05 -9.94
C SER A 107 2.67 -0.93 -10.80
N SER A 108 1.78 -1.74 -10.20
CA SER A 108 1.01 -2.77 -10.90
C SER A 108 0.07 -2.25 -11.98
N TRP A 109 -0.37 -0.99 -11.93
CA TRP A 109 -1.16 -0.38 -13.01
C TRP A 109 -0.40 -0.33 -14.35
N LYS A 110 0.94 -0.28 -14.31
CA LYS A 110 1.81 -0.36 -15.51
C LYS A 110 1.98 -1.79 -16.03
N SER A 111 1.66 -2.80 -15.21
CA SER A 111 1.81 -4.21 -15.62
C SER A 111 0.94 -4.55 -16.84
N TRP A 112 -0.11 -3.77 -17.09
CA TRP A 112 -1.04 -4.00 -18.19
C TRP A 112 -0.44 -3.63 -19.54
N GLY A 113 0.26 -2.50 -19.61
CA GLY A 113 1.07 -2.13 -20.76
C GLY A 113 2.30 -3.03 -20.93
N ARG A 114 2.92 -3.46 -19.81
CA ARG A 114 4.12 -4.32 -19.84
C ARG A 114 3.84 -5.75 -20.31
N PHE A 115 2.69 -6.32 -19.96
CA PHE A 115 2.39 -7.73 -20.21
C PHE A 115 1.14 -7.96 -21.08
N GLY A 116 0.53 -6.90 -21.62
CA GLY A 116 -0.70 -6.98 -22.43
C GLY A 116 -1.93 -7.48 -21.67
N ARG A 117 -1.90 -7.48 -20.33
CA ARG A 117 -2.95 -8.07 -19.47
C ARG A 117 -3.85 -6.99 -18.89
N SER A 118 -5.14 -7.01 -19.21
CA SER A 118 -6.15 -6.19 -18.54
C SER A 118 -7.05 -7.06 -17.64
N PRO A 119 -7.37 -6.67 -16.40
CA PRO A 119 -8.39 -7.34 -15.58
C PRO A 119 -9.79 -7.23 -16.21
N ALA A 120 -10.02 -6.24 -17.08
CA ALA A 120 -11.28 -6.11 -17.81
C ALA A 120 -11.36 -7.03 -19.03
N LYS A 121 -10.22 -7.50 -19.57
CA LYS A 121 -10.16 -8.33 -20.77
C LYS A 121 -8.99 -9.32 -20.70
N ARG A 122 -9.24 -10.54 -20.19
CA ARG A 122 -8.35 -11.70 -20.36
C ARG A 122 -8.64 -12.34 -21.71
N SER A 123 -7.87 -11.98 -22.73
CA SER A 123 -7.89 -12.67 -24.02
C SER A 123 -6.47 -12.77 -24.55
N ASP A 124 -6.05 -13.97 -24.93
CA ASP A 124 -4.72 -14.23 -25.49
C ASP A 124 -4.49 -13.49 -26.82
N GLN A 125 -5.58 -13.19 -27.54
CA GLN A 125 -5.54 -12.39 -28.76
C GLN A 125 -5.25 -10.91 -28.46
N LEU A 126 -5.80 -10.37 -27.36
CA LEU A 126 -5.53 -9.00 -26.92
C LEU A 126 -4.08 -8.82 -26.47
N ILE A 127 -3.49 -9.83 -25.82
CA ILE A 127 -2.07 -9.81 -25.43
C ILE A 127 -1.17 -9.69 -26.67
N LYS A 128 -1.44 -10.47 -27.72
CA LYS A 128 -0.68 -10.38 -28.99
C LYS A 128 -0.79 -9.02 -29.64
N VAL A 129 -2.02 -8.49 -29.77
CA VAL A 129 -2.28 -7.23 -30.47
C VAL A 129 -1.70 -6.02 -29.72
N VAL A 130 -1.74 -6.00 -28.37
CA VAL A 130 -1.12 -4.93 -27.56
C VAL A 130 0.40 -4.94 -27.68
N ASN A 131 1.03 -6.12 -27.72
CA ASN A 131 2.49 -6.22 -27.88
C ASN A 131 2.97 -5.74 -29.26
N GLU A 132 2.15 -5.88 -30.29
CA GLU A 132 2.49 -5.47 -31.65
C GLU A 132 2.25 -3.97 -31.92
N LYS A 133 1.36 -3.31 -31.16
CA LYS A 133 0.95 -1.91 -31.39
C LYS A 133 1.16 -1.03 -30.17
N ARG A 134 2.18 -0.17 -30.22
CA ARG A 134 2.51 0.80 -29.17
C ARG A 134 1.36 1.75 -28.79
N ASP A 135 0.51 2.11 -29.75
CA ASP A 135 -0.63 3.02 -29.50
C ASP A 135 -1.67 2.41 -28.55
N LEU A 136 -1.74 1.08 -28.42
CA LEU A 136 -2.63 0.40 -27.47
C LEU A 136 -2.10 0.40 -26.03
N LEU A 137 -0.83 0.77 -25.84
CA LEU A 137 -0.21 0.83 -24.52
C LEU A 137 -0.82 1.95 -23.68
N ASP A 138 -1.06 3.12 -24.28
CA ASP A 138 -1.71 4.27 -23.64
C ASP A 138 -3.15 3.93 -23.25
N PHE A 139 -3.90 3.28 -24.15
CA PHE A 139 -5.25 2.79 -23.84
C PHE A 139 -5.26 1.81 -22.67
N ALA A 140 -4.32 0.84 -22.65
CA ALA A 140 -4.20 -0.12 -21.56
C ALA A 140 -3.82 0.54 -20.22
N MET A 141 -2.97 1.57 -20.24
CA MET A 141 -2.60 2.35 -19.06
C MET A 141 -3.76 3.19 -18.53
N ILE A 142 -4.54 3.83 -19.42
CA ILE A 142 -5.75 4.58 -19.06
C ILE A 142 -6.80 3.66 -18.44
N ASP A 143 -7.03 2.47 -19.01
CA ASP A 143 -7.93 1.48 -18.42
C ASP A 143 -7.41 1.01 -17.04
N GLY A 144 -6.08 0.88 -16.91
CA GLY A 144 -5.36 0.68 -15.64
C GLY A 144 -5.77 1.66 -14.57
N ALA A 145 -5.56 2.94 -14.85
CA ALA A 145 -5.91 4.02 -13.95
C ALA A 145 -7.41 4.02 -13.63
N LYS A 146 -8.29 3.88 -14.63
CA LYS A 146 -9.74 3.84 -14.44
C LYS A 146 -10.19 2.70 -13.54
N HIS A 147 -9.58 1.53 -13.65
CA HIS A 147 -9.89 0.40 -12.78
C HIS A 147 -9.51 0.69 -11.33
N TYR A 148 -8.30 1.19 -11.07
CA TYR A 148 -7.89 1.53 -9.71
C TYR A 148 -8.73 2.65 -9.10
N LEU A 149 -9.15 3.66 -9.88
CA LEU A 149 -10.10 4.68 -9.44
C LEU A 149 -11.47 4.10 -9.06
N LYS A 150 -11.95 3.10 -9.80
CA LYS A 150 -13.20 2.38 -9.45
C LYS A 150 -13.02 1.53 -8.20
N LEU A 151 -11.87 0.86 -8.06
CA LEU A 151 -11.56 0.01 -6.93
C LEU A 151 -11.43 0.83 -5.64
N GLU A 152 -10.75 1.98 -5.70
CA GLU A 152 -10.65 2.96 -4.61
C GLU A 152 -12.05 3.32 -4.10
N LYS A 153 -12.93 3.84 -4.98
CA LYS A 153 -14.31 4.21 -4.61
C LYS A 153 -15.08 3.05 -3.99
N LYS A 154 -14.93 1.83 -4.53
CA LYS A 154 -15.58 0.62 -4.03
C LYS A 154 -15.09 0.27 -2.62
N VAL A 155 -13.78 0.21 -2.42
CA VAL A 155 -13.13 -0.17 -1.16
C VAL A 155 -13.43 0.86 -0.07
N THR A 156 -13.28 2.15 -0.37
CA THR A 156 -13.60 3.25 0.57
C THR A 156 -15.04 3.14 1.05
N ARG A 157 -16.01 2.98 0.14
CA ARG A 157 -17.43 2.85 0.51
C ARG A 157 -17.71 1.61 1.38
N ILE A 158 -17.01 0.50 1.15
CA ILE A 158 -17.15 -0.72 1.96
C ILE A 158 -16.67 -0.46 3.38
N TRP A 159 -15.51 0.18 3.55
CA TRP A 159 -14.94 0.48 4.86
C TRP A 159 -15.73 1.55 5.62
N GLU A 160 -16.21 2.59 4.94
CA GLU A 160 -17.13 3.58 5.53
C GLU A 160 -18.38 2.90 6.10
N LYS A 161 -19.00 1.97 5.35
CA LYS A 161 -20.14 1.18 5.83
C LYS A 161 -19.80 0.27 7.02
N ARG A 162 -18.53 -0.12 7.16
CA ARG A 162 -18.02 -0.89 8.31
C ARG A 162 -17.60 0.01 9.48
N GLY A 163 -17.85 1.32 9.41
CA GLY A 163 -17.54 2.28 10.47
C GLY A 163 -16.10 2.81 10.46
N VAL A 164 -15.34 2.52 9.41
CA VAL A 164 -13.98 3.01 9.23
C VAL A 164 -14.01 4.33 8.48
N VAL A 165 -13.80 5.44 9.18
CA VAL A 165 -13.71 6.78 8.62
C VAL A 165 -12.52 7.49 9.25
N TRP A 166 -11.59 7.95 8.43
CA TRP A 166 -10.49 8.79 8.89
C TRP A 166 -10.88 10.27 8.77
N LYS A 167 -10.59 11.05 9.81
CA LYS A 167 -10.75 12.51 9.74
C LYS A 167 -9.64 13.11 8.87
N ASN A 168 -10.03 14.06 8.01
CA ASN A 168 -9.11 14.83 7.17
C ASN A 168 -8.41 15.91 7.99
#